data_AF-A0A2E8CA46-F1
#
_entry.id   AF-A0A2E8CA46-F1
#
_cell.length_a   1.000
_cell.length_b   1.000
_cell.length_c   1.000
_cell.angle_alpha   90.00
_cell.angle_beta   90.00
_cell.angle_gamma   90.00
#
_symmetry.space_group_name_H-M   'P 1'
#
loop_
_entity.id
_entity.type
_entity.pdbx_description
1 polymer ?
#
loop_
_entity_poly.entity_id
_entity_poly.type
_entity_poly.pdbx_seq_one_letter_code
_entity_poly.pdbx_strand_id
1 'polypeptide(L)'
;MITKAIRSLVLSGAILLAPLSAGEIYFCSDIAGVSINKFGIKTSNKNAKEIALQNWLIDTSKGWRREDVEGYAGACETNKGYVVCRAEDVVFGEAIFSIHPDDSNFVLTYLDYGLDALSYVGTCKKP
;
A
#
# COMPACT_ATOMS: atom_id res chain seq x y z
N MET A 1 -50.16 46.17 -16.93
CA MET A 1 -48.94 45.56 -17.51
C MET A 1 -47.92 45.44 -16.39
N ILE A 2 -47.52 44.21 -16.08
CA ILE A 2 -46.82 43.82 -14.83
C ILE A 2 -45.30 43.95 -15.02
N THR A 3 -44.67 44.65 -14.08
CA THR A 3 -43.22 44.79 -13.88
C THR A 3 -42.57 43.43 -13.59
N LYS A 4 -41.56 43.03 -14.39
CA LYS A 4 -40.71 41.87 -14.09
C LYS A 4 -39.39 42.34 -13.48
N ALA A 5 -39.21 42.04 -12.19
CA ALA A 5 -37.92 42.16 -11.52
C ALA A 5 -37.07 40.90 -11.81
N ILE A 6 -35.87 41.10 -12.34
CA ILE A 6 -34.86 40.04 -12.52
C ILE A 6 -34.07 39.94 -11.21
N ARG A 7 -34.25 38.85 -10.46
CA ARG A 7 -33.42 38.53 -9.30
C ARG A 7 -32.20 37.74 -9.78
N SER A 8 -31.04 38.38 -9.83
CA SER A 8 -29.75 37.70 -9.96
C SER A 8 -29.45 36.92 -8.68
N LEU A 9 -29.36 35.59 -8.79
CA LEU A 9 -28.90 34.70 -7.73
C LEU A 9 -27.38 34.54 -7.88
N VAL A 10 -26.61 35.17 -7.01
CA VAL A 10 -25.14 34.95 -6.93
C VAL A 10 -24.94 33.63 -6.20
N LEU A 11 -24.56 32.59 -6.94
CA LEU A 11 -24.18 31.29 -6.39
C LEU A 11 -22.74 31.38 -5.89
N SER A 12 -22.56 31.75 -4.62
CA SER A 12 -21.26 31.75 -3.95
C SER A 12 -20.78 30.30 -3.79
N GLY A 13 -19.97 29.82 -4.73
CA GLY A 13 -19.30 28.54 -4.65
C GLY A 13 -18.25 28.54 -3.54
N ALA A 14 -18.55 27.90 -2.42
CA ALA A 14 -17.57 27.57 -1.41
C ALA A 14 -16.69 26.43 -1.94
N ILE A 15 -15.46 26.75 -2.37
CA ILE A 15 -14.44 25.76 -2.68
C ILE A 15 -14.00 25.15 -1.35
N LEU A 16 -14.55 23.97 -1.03
CA LEU A 16 -14.07 23.13 0.06
C LEU A 16 -12.66 22.63 -0.29
N LEU A 17 -11.64 23.35 0.14
CA LEU A 17 -10.26 22.87 0.21
C LEU A 17 -10.23 21.74 1.25
N ALA A 18 -10.37 20.49 0.80
CA ALA A 18 -10.06 19.35 1.64
C ALA A 18 -8.57 19.43 2.04
N PRO A 19 -8.21 19.25 3.33
CA PRO A 19 -6.81 19.22 3.72
C PRO A 19 -6.12 18.06 3.01
N LEU A 20 -5.06 18.37 2.27
CA LEU A 20 -4.10 17.36 1.81
C LEU A 20 -3.45 16.78 3.06
N SER A 21 -3.90 15.60 3.50
CA SER A 21 -3.18 14.84 4.52
C SER A 21 -1.80 14.53 3.94
N ALA A 22 -0.74 15.03 4.58
CA ALA A 22 0.61 14.63 4.22
C ALA A 22 0.73 13.11 4.44
N GLY A 23 1.23 12.39 3.44
CA GLY A 23 1.45 10.96 3.54
C GLY A 23 2.50 10.62 4.60
N GLU A 24 2.23 9.60 5.40
CA GLU A 24 3.22 8.97 6.27
C GLU A 24 4.19 8.09 5.46
N ILE A 25 5.45 8.06 5.88
CA ILE A 25 6.52 7.25 5.27
C ILE A 25 6.99 6.18 6.26
N TYR A 26 7.12 4.95 5.78
CA TYR A 26 7.62 3.81 6.53
C TYR A 26 8.76 3.11 5.79
N PHE A 27 9.79 2.75 6.55
CA PHE A 27 10.89 1.89 6.10
C PHE A 27 10.72 0.51 6.73
N CYS A 28 10.50 -0.51 5.92
CA CYS A 28 10.20 -1.86 6.39
C CYS A 28 11.23 -2.87 5.86
N SER A 29 11.62 -3.82 6.70
CA SER A 29 12.56 -4.88 6.36
C SER A 29 11.95 -6.23 6.73
N ASP A 30 11.94 -7.16 5.79
CA ASP A 30 11.45 -8.51 6.07
C ASP A 30 12.38 -9.28 7.01
N ILE A 31 11.78 -10.22 7.75
CA ILE A 31 12.48 -11.15 8.65
C ILE A 31 12.24 -12.60 8.24
N ALA A 32 11.16 -12.84 7.50
CA ALA A 32 10.80 -14.13 6.95
C ALA A 32 9.98 -13.95 5.67
N GLY A 33 10.05 -14.95 4.80
CA GLY A 33 9.26 -15.02 3.59
C GLY A 33 8.90 -16.46 3.22
N VAL A 34 7.81 -16.61 2.48
CA VAL A 34 7.33 -17.88 1.94
C VAL A 34 7.03 -17.68 0.46
N SER A 35 7.48 -18.63 -0.35
CA SER A 35 7.10 -18.75 -1.76
C SER A 35 6.42 -20.08 -1.98
N ILE A 36 5.23 -20.06 -2.56
CA ILE A 36 4.45 -21.23 -2.95
C ILE A 36 4.33 -21.18 -4.47
N ASN A 37 4.65 -22.27 -5.13
CA ASN A 37 4.40 -22.46 -6.55
C ASN A 37 4.13 -23.94 -6.85
N LYS A 38 3.87 -24.26 -8.13
CA LYS A 38 3.61 -25.64 -8.56
C LYS A 38 4.74 -26.65 -8.27
N PHE A 39 5.95 -26.18 -7.97
CA PHE A 39 7.11 -27.02 -7.66
C PHE A 39 7.33 -27.22 -6.16
N GLY A 40 6.56 -26.54 -5.30
CA GLY A 40 6.59 -26.71 -3.86
C GLY A 40 6.62 -25.40 -3.08
N ILE A 41 7.10 -25.49 -1.83
CA ILE A 41 7.16 -24.38 -0.89
C ILE A 41 8.63 -24.08 -0.60
N LYS A 42 9.04 -22.83 -0.74
CA LYS A 42 10.35 -22.31 -0.30
C LYS A 42 10.14 -21.33 0.83
N THR A 43 11.06 -21.32 1.79
CA THR A 43 10.97 -20.41 2.94
C THR A 43 12.28 -19.67 3.15
N SER A 44 12.20 -18.43 3.63
CA SER A 44 13.33 -17.71 4.18
C SER A 44 13.06 -17.31 5.61
N ASN A 45 14.11 -17.36 6.41
CA ASN A 45 14.19 -16.66 7.68
C ASN A 45 15.61 -16.10 7.85
N LYS A 46 15.86 -15.34 8.92
CA LYS A 46 17.19 -14.76 9.20
C LYS A 46 18.34 -15.77 9.26
N ASN A 47 18.05 -17.05 9.50
CA ASN A 47 19.01 -18.11 9.76
C ASN A 47 19.13 -19.14 8.61
N ALA A 48 18.23 -19.13 7.64
CA ALA A 48 18.21 -20.02 6.48
C ALA A 48 17.60 -19.26 5.28
N LYS A 49 18.43 -18.96 4.28
CA LYS A 49 18.03 -18.12 3.13
C LYS A 49 17.92 -18.94 1.85
N GLU A 50 16.72 -19.41 1.53
CA GLU A 50 16.37 -19.82 0.16
C GLU A 50 15.75 -18.67 -0.65
N ILE A 51 15.30 -17.61 0.02
CA ILE A 51 14.77 -16.36 -0.56
C ILE A 51 15.56 -15.18 0.04
N ALA A 52 15.96 -14.23 -0.80
CA ALA A 52 16.66 -13.03 -0.36
C ALA A 52 15.72 -12.15 0.48
N LEU A 53 16.24 -11.63 1.60
CA LEU A 53 15.58 -10.61 2.41
C LEU A 53 15.50 -9.29 1.62
N GLN A 54 14.40 -8.56 1.80
CA GLN A 54 14.01 -7.37 1.06
C GLN A 54 13.69 -6.21 2.00
N ASN A 55 13.98 -5.01 1.51
CA ASN A 55 13.56 -3.76 2.13
C ASN A 55 12.46 -3.10 1.29
N TRP A 56 11.55 -2.42 1.97
CA TRP A 56 10.37 -1.80 1.41
C TRP A 56 10.24 -0.36 1.90
N LEU A 57 9.83 0.52 0.99
CA LEU A 57 9.46 1.89 1.30
C LEU A 57 7.96 2.05 1.05
N ILE A 58 7.24 2.48 2.08
CA ILE A 58 5.81 2.76 1.99
C ILE A 58 5.64 4.25 2.17
N ASP A 59 5.01 4.87 1.20
CA ASP A 59 4.57 6.26 1.25
C ASP A 59 3.05 6.21 1.09
N THR A 60 2.31 6.46 2.15
CA THR A 60 0.85 6.32 2.15
C THR A 60 0.14 7.22 1.12
N SER A 61 0.83 8.23 0.57
CA SER A 61 0.32 9.06 -0.53
C SER A 61 0.67 8.54 -1.93
N LYS A 62 1.68 7.67 -2.06
CA LYS A 62 2.18 7.16 -3.35
C LYS A 62 2.02 5.66 -3.54
N GLY A 63 1.80 4.90 -2.47
CA GLY A 63 1.79 3.44 -2.48
C GLY A 63 3.02 2.85 -1.77
N TRP A 64 3.52 1.75 -2.30
CA TRP A 64 4.67 1.05 -1.74
C TRP A 64 5.62 0.58 -2.84
N ARG A 65 6.89 0.40 -2.50
CA ARG A 65 7.90 -0.13 -3.43
C ARG A 65 8.96 -0.92 -2.68
N ARG A 66 9.64 -1.81 -3.40
CA ARG A 66 10.90 -2.41 -2.93
C ARG A 66 12.01 -1.37 -3.04
N GLU A 67 13.00 -1.42 -2.16
CA GLU A 67 14.06 -0.40 -2.10
C GLU A 67 14.85 -0.29 -3.42
N ASP A 68 15.11 -1.42 -4.08
CA ASP A 68 15.80 -1.57 -5.37
C ASP A 68 14.90 -1.32 -6.60
N VAL A 69 13.62 -1.00 -6.41
CA VAL A 69 12.67 -0.68 -7.48
C VAL A 69 12.26 0.78 -7.36
N GLU A 70 12.39 1.56 -8.43
CA GLU A 70 12.07 3.00 -8.41
C GLU A 70 10.56 3.27 -8.35
N GLY A 71 9.76 2.43 -9.00
CA GLY A 71 8.32 2.62 -9.14
C GLY A 71 7.54 2.24 -7.89
N TYR A 72 6.61 3.12 -7.48
CA TYR A 72 5.58 2.79 -6.50
C TYR A 72 4.46 1.98 -7.15
N ALA A 73 3.93 1.03 -6.38
CA ALA A 73 2.79 0.21 -6.73
C ALA A 73 1.67 0.39 -5.72
N GLY A 74 0.45 0.19 -6.20
CA GLY A 74 -0.76 0.21 -5.39
C GLY A 74 -1.11 1.56 -4.77
N ALA A 75 -2.24 1.58 -4.08
CA ALA A 75 -2.72 2.73 -3.31
C ALA A 75 -2.93 2.32 -1.86
N CYS A 76 -2.60 3.20 -0.93
CA CYS A 76 -2.72 2.95 0.50
C CYS A 76 -3.97 3.62 1.10
N GLU A 77 -4.59 2.94 2.05
CA GLU A 77 -5.67 3.46 2.87
C GLU A 77 -5.45 3.07 4.33
N THR A 78 -5.99 3.87 5.26
CA THR A 78 -6.03 3.50 6.67
C THR A 78 -7.36 2.83 6.98
N ASN A 79 -7.32 1.55 7.35
CA ASN A 79 -8.50 0.76 7.67
C ASN A 79 -8.38 0.18 9.09
N LYS A 80 -9.22 0.65 10.02
CA LYS A 80 -9.19 0.23 11.44
C LYS A 80 -7.80 0.37 12.08
N GLY A 81 -7.08 1.43 11.73
CA GLY A 81 -5.73 1.72 12.20
C GLY A 81 -4.62 1.01 11.44
N TYR A 82 -4.93 0.02 10.59
CA TYR A 82 -3.94 -0.59 9.70
C TYR A 82 -3.71 0.31 8.51
N VAL A 83 -2.46 0.49 8.10
CA VAL A 83 -2.14 1.02 6.76
C VAL A 83 -2.17 -0.16 5.80
N VAL A 84 -3.08 -0.15 4.83
CA VAL A 84 -3.25 -1.21 3.84
C VAL A 84 -3.03 -0.65 2.44
N CYS A 85 -2.03 -1.15 1.73
CA CYS A 85 -1.76 -0.78 0.35
C CYS A 85 -2.11 -1.94 -0.60
N ARG A 86 -2.96 -1.69 -1.59
CA ARG A 86 -3.43 -2.69 -2.55
C ARG A 86 -2.98 -2.34 -3.96
N ALA A 87 -2.42 -3.31 -4.66
CA ALA A 87 -2.17 -3.24 -6.10
C ALA A 87 -3.02 -4.30 -6.80
N GLU A 88 -4.05 -3.85 -7.53
CA GLU A 88 -5.01 -4.71 -8.26
C GLU A 88 -4.62 -4.91 -9.74
N ASP A 89 -3.69 -4.09 -10.26
CA ASP A 89 -3.21 -4.12 -11.65
C ASP A 89 -1.84 -4.82 -11.79
N VAL A 90 -1.52 -5.79 -10.93
CA VAL A 90 -0.38 -6.67 -11.20
C VAL A 90 -0.84 -7.60 -12.33
N VAL A 91 -0.12 -7.62 -13.45
CA VAL A 91 -0.59 -8.09 -14.78
C VAL A 91 -1.43 -9.39 -14.78
N PHE A 92 -1.26 -10.29 -13.81
CA PHE A 92 -2.15 -11.46 -13.59
C PHE A 92 -2.38 -11.81 -12.10
N GLY A 93 -2.47 -10.81 -11.23
CA GLY A 93 -2.55 -11.05 -9.79
C GLY A 93 -2.86 -9.81 -8.95
N GLU A 94 -2.72 -9.96 -7.63
CA GLU A 94 -2.91 -8.90 -6.66
C GLU A 94 -1.77 -8.87 -5.64
N ALA A 95 -1.53 -7.70 -5.06
CA ALA A 95 -0.62 -7.56 -3.94
C ALA A 95 -1.22 -6.70 -2.83
N ILE A 96 -1.11 -7.16 -1.59
CA ILE A 96 -1.59 -6.48 -0.40
C ILE A 96 -0.45 -6.32 0.58
N PHE A 97 -0.06 -5.08 0.83
CA PHE A 97 0.84 -4.67 1.91
C PHE A 97 0.01 -4.17 3.09
N SER A 98 0.30 -4.62 4.31
CA SER A 98 -0.42 -4.18 5.51
C SER A 98 0.56 -3.92 6.64
N ILE A 99 0.47 -2.75 7.27
CA ILE A 99 1.23 -2.37 8.47
C ILE A 99 0.28 -2.40 9.67
N HIS A 100 0.74 -3.02 10.75
CA HIS A 100 -0.01 -3.13 12.00
C HIS A 100 -0.26 -1.73 12.62
N PRO A 101 -1.35 -1.51 13.37
CA PRO A 101 -1.70 -0.18 13.90
C PRO A 101 -0.71 0.44 14.87
N ASP A 102 0.24 -0.34 15.39
CA ASP A 102 1.34 0.17 16.23
C ASP A 102 2.61 0.49 15.42
N ASP A 103 2.50 0.51 14.08
CA ASP A 103 3.55 0.82 13.11
C ASP A 103 4.76 -0.14 13.13
N SER A 104 4.73 -1.21 13.92
CA SER A 104 5.92 -2.00 14.23
C SER A 104 6.18 -3.14 13.26
N ASN A 105 5.11 -3.71 12.69
CA ASN A 105 5.17 -4.94 11.89
C ASN A 105 4.39 -4.80 10.60
N PHE A 106 4.78 -5.58 9.58
CA PHE A 106 4.04 -5.68 8.34
C PHE A 106 3.87 -7.10 7.84
N VAL A 107 2.90 -7.25 6.95
CA VAL A 107 2.71 -8.39 6.06
C VAL A 107 2.58 -7.86 4.63
N LEU A 108 3.27 -8.49 3.69
CA LEU A 108 3.06 -8.28 2.26
C LEU A 108 2.74 -9.61 1.62
N THR A 109 1.64 -9.71 0.91
CA THR A 109 1.28 -10.91 0.15
C THR A 109 1.06 -10.55 -1.31
N TYR A 110 1.73 -11.27 -2.19
CA TYR A 110 1.48 -11.32 -3.62
C TYR A 110 0.77 -12.62 -3.96
N LEU A 111 -0.28 -12.53 -4.76
CA LEU A 111 -0.97 -13.64 -5.35
C LEU A 111 -0.91 -13.49 -6.86
N ASP A 112 -0.36 -14.49 -7.54
CA ASP A 112 -0.50 -14.69 -8.98
C ASP A 112 -1.63 -15.71 -9.19
N TYR A 113 -2.67 -15.32 -9.92
CA TYR A 113 -3.82 -16.19 -10.19
C TYR A 113 -3.47 -17.42 -11.05
N GLY A 114 -2.23 -17.51 -11.53
CA GLY A 114 -1.62 -18.67 -12.18
C GLY A 114 -1.06 -19.76 -11.24
N LEU A 115 -1.27 -19.66 -9.91
CA LEU A 115 -0.92 -20.63 -8.84
C LEU A 115 0.40 -20.37 -8.09
N ASP A 116 0.91 -19.14 -8.13
CA ASP A 116 2.10 -18.74 -7.36
C ASP A 116 1.71 -17.71 -6.28
N ALA A 117 2.28 -17.83 -5.09
CA ALA A 117 2.09 -16.87 -4.01
C ALA A 117 3.43 -16.55 -3.33
N LEU A 118 3.62 -15.28 -2.98
CA LEU A 118 4.76 -14.83 -2.20
C LEU A 118 4.24 -14.07 -0.98
N SER A 119 4.72 -14.39 0.21
CA SER A 119 4.37 -13.64 1.40
C SER A 119 5.62 -13.29 2.19
N TYR A 120 5.69 -12.06 2.67
CA TYR A 120 6.77 -11.53 3.48
C TYR A 120 6.21 -10.98 4.78
N VAL A 121 6.91 -11.20 5.88
CA VAL A 121 6.61 -10.59 7.17
C VAL A 121 7.86 -9.92 7.71
N GLY A 122 7.67 -8.83 8.45
CA GLY A 122 8.82 -8.11 8.99
C GLY A 122 8.44 -6.93 9.85
N THR A 123 9.42 -6.04 10.03
CA THR A 123 9.31 -4.89 10.91
C THR A 123 9.36 -3.59 10.13
N CYS A 124 8.64 -2.58 10.60
CA CYS A 124 8.63 -1.24 10.05
C CYS A 124 9.15 -0.21 11.05
N LYS A 125 9.63 0.91 10.52
CA LYS A 125 10.01 2.10 11.29
C LYS A 125 9.56 3.36 10.54
N LYS A 126 9.07 4.33 11.29
CA LYS A 126 8.92 5.71 10.81
C LYS A 126 10.30 6.41 10.88
N PRO A 127 10.56 7.40 10.00
CA PRO A 127 11.74 8.25 10.10
C PRO A 127 11.82 9.01 11.43
#